data_AF-A0ABD0XNG9-F1
#
_entry.id   AF-A0ABD0XNG9-F1
#
_cell.length_a   1.000
_cell.length_b   1.000
_cell.length_c   1.000
_cell.angle_alpha   90.00
_cell.angle_beta   90.00
_cell.angle_gamma   90.00
#
_symmetry.space_group_name_H-M   'P 1'
#
loop_
_entity.id
_entity.type
_entity.pdbx_description
1 polymer ?
#
loop_
_entity_poly.entity_id
_entity_poly.type
_entity_poly.pdbx_seq_one_letter_code
_entity_poly.pdbx_strand_id
1 'polypeptide(L)'
;MWDVDSSDEEYSHMEVEEEEWAGWDYEVEEEISLSEAEEREGDTHQQDVRKAWKLLMDRIPEESHQTDTQVQGRSTPSRAPRLTVRSQATSPSTHTNSRASPHSSKAGSLRPSASMRSLSVPAFSYAKMICLFLTIFANVFQTGWTGVNERSFIAVKPDGVQRRLVGEIIQRFEKKGFRLVGMKLVQASEDLLREHYWDLRDKPFFKRLVHYMSSGPIVAMVWQGLDVVKMSRKMLGETNPADSLPGTIRGDYCVEMGRNVIHGSDSVESAQREISLWFSQDELQCWEDSSAHWIYE
;
A
#
# COMPACT_ATOMS: atom_id res chain seq x y z
N MET A 1 62.99 20.72 -38.24
CA MET A 1 62.05 21.83 -37.98
C MET A 1 60.67 21.25 -38.24
N TRP A 2 60.02 20.59 -37.29
CA TRP A 2 59.83 20.91 -35.86
C TRP A 2 59.98 19.60 -35.05
N ASP A 3 60.98 19.48 -34.19
CA ASP A 3 61.00 19.85 -32.75
C ASP A 3 60.28 18.82 -31.87
N VAL A 4 61.13 17.99 -31.26
CA VAL A 4 60.91 17.17 -30.08
C VAL A 4 61.03 18.14 -28.89
N ASP A 5 59.99 18.26 -28.07
CA ASP A 5 60.17 18.76 -26.72
C ASP A 5 59.43 17.88 -25.72
N SER A 6 60.23 17.52 -24.73
CA SER A 6 60.02 16.85 -23.48
C SER A 6 58.90 17.44 -22.63
N SER A 7 58.03 16.56 -22.12
CA SER A 7 57.51 16.66 -20.75
C SER A 7 57.00 15.28 -20.32
N ASP A 8 57.94 14.37 -20.06
CA ASP A 8 57.76 13.34 -19.05
C ASP A 8 57.87 14.04 -17.70
N GLU A 9 56.77 14.18 -16.98
CA GLU A 9 56.71 14.12 -15.52
C GLU A 9 55.25 14.23 -15.09
N GLU A 10 54.90 13.46 -14.05
CA GLU A 10 53.62 13.42 -13.33
C GLU A 10 52.58 12.39 -13.81
N TYR A 11 53.01 11.12 -13.88
CA TYR A 11 52.14 9.96 -13.66
C TYR A 11 52.57 9.27 -12.35
N SER A 12 52.30 9.91 -11.22
CA SER A 12 52.44 9.28 -9.90
C SER A 12 51.47 9.93 -8.91
N HIS A 13 50.21 9.49 -8.92
CA HIS A 13 49.31 9.45 -7.75
C HIS A 13 47.90 9.01 -8.18
N MET A 14 47.72 7.72 -8.45
CA MET A 14 46.40 7.06 -8.49
C MET A 14 46.52 5.60 -8.01
N GLU A 15 47.24 5.37 -6.91
CA GLU A 15 47.35 4.04 -6.26
C GLU A 15 46.83 4.03 -4.82
N VAL A 16 45.97 4.98 -4.42
CA VAL A 16 45.48 5.06 -3.02
C VAL A 16 43.97 4.88 -2.88
N GLU A 17 43.21 4.56 -3.94
CA GLU A 17 41.76 4.36 -3.79
C GLU A 17 41.31 2.89 -3.84
N GLU A 18 42.03 1.95 -4.46
CA GLU A 18 41.55 0.55 -4.59
C GLU A 18 41.38 -0.20 -3.25
N GLU A 19 42.17 0.10 -2.22
CA GLU A 19 42.04 -0.57 -0.92
C GLU A 19 40.82 -0.09 -0.10
N GLU A 20 40.32 1.13 -0.33
CA GLU A 20 39.06 1.58 0.29
C GLU A 20 37.84 0.86 -0.31
N TRP A 21 37.87 0.46 -1.59
CA TRP A 21 36.75 -0.25 -2.22
C TRP A 21 36.58 -1.69 -1.72
N ALA A 22 37.67 -2.38 -1.37
CA ALA A 22 37.61 -3.77 -0.90
C ALA A 22 37.08 -3.88 0.54
N GLY A 23 37.34 -2.89 1.40
CA GLY A 23 36.80 -2.86 2.76
C GLY A 23 35.29 -2.60 2.83
N TRP A 24 34.73 -1.99 1.78
CA TRP A 24 33.30 -1.68 1.66
C TRP A 24 32.42 -2.91 1.41
N ASP A 25 32.91 -3.90 0.66
CA ASP A 25 32.11 -5.06 0.29
C ASP A 25 31.84 -5.95 1.52
N TYR A 26 32.80 -6.06 2.46
CA TYR A 26 32.68 -6.93 3.63
C TYR A 26 31.85 -6.36 4.79
N GLU A 27 31.96 -5.06 5.12
CA GLU A 27 31.23 -4.47 6.26
C GLU A 27 29.71 -4.32 5.96
N VAL A 28 29.33 -4.15 4.69
CA VAL A 28 27.92 -4.09 4.26
C VAL A 28 27.25 -5.47 4.32
N GLU A 29 27.99 -6.53 4.01
CA GLU A 29 27.51 -7.92 4.03
C GLU A 29 27.25 -8.40 5.47
N GLU A 30 28.12 -8.07 6.43
CA GLU A 30 28.02 -8.57 7.81
C GLU A 30 26.84 -7.95 8.57
N GLU A 31 26.56 -6.65 8.41
CA GLU A 31 25.48 -6.00 9.16
C GLU A 31 24.08 -6.17 8.54
N ILE A 32 23.98 -6.28 7.20
CA ILE A 32 22.70 -6.65 6.56
C ILE A 32 22.36 -8.09 6.92
N SER A 33 23.32 -9.01 6.88
CA SER A 33 23.07 -10.41 7.25
C SER A 33 22.79 -10.63 8.74
N LEU A 34 23.36 -9.82 9.64
CA LEU A 34 23.04 -9.84 11.08
C LEU A 34 21.63 -9.32 11.37
N SER A 35 21.18 -8.27 10.68
CA SER A 35 19.77 -7.83 10.76
C SER A 35 18.79 -8.90 10.25
N GLU A 36 19.17 -9.63 9.20
CA GLU A 36 18.40 -10.75 8.65
C GLU A 36 18.38 -11.99 9.56
N ALA A 37 19.34 -12.14 10.49
CA ALA A 37 19.38 -13.22 11.47
C ALA A 37 18.46 -12.96 12.67
N GLU A 38 18.42 -11.73 13.18
CA GLU A 38 17.50 -11.32 14.26
C GLU A 38 16.03 -11.34 13.79
N GLU A 39 15.74 -11.05 12.51
CA GLU A 39 14.37 -11.12 11.96
C GLU A 39 13.82 -12.55 11.82
N ARG A 40 14.67 -13.57 11.64
CA ARG A 40 14.23 -14.98 11.62
C ARG A 40 13.66 -15.43 12.96
N GLU A 41 14.06 -14.79 14.06
CA GLU A 41 13.46 -15.01 15.39
C GLU A 41 12.06 -14.36 15.48
N GLY A 42 11.84 -13.20 14.83
CA GLY A 42 10.54 -12.53 14.75
C GLY A 42 9.46 -13.29 13.95
N ASP A 43 9.86 -14.03 12.91
CA ASP A 43 8.97 -14.86 12.08
C ASP A 43 8.33 -16.01 12.88
N THR A 44 9.02 -16.52 13.92
CA THR A 44 8.44 -17.52 14.84
C THR A 44 7.31 -16.95 15.69
N HIS A 45 7.43 -15.68 16.10
CA HIS A 45 6.39 -14.98 16.86
C HIS A 45 5.13 -14.74 16.03
N GLN A 46 5.27 -14.33 14.75
CA GLN A 46 4.13 -14.18 13.85
C GLN A 46 3.45 -15.52 13.52
N GLN A 47 4.22 -16.62 13.38
CA GLN A 47 3.66 -17.96 13.22
C GLN A 47 2.85 -18.41 14.44
N ASP A 48 3.31 -18.07 15.65
CA ASP A 48 2.62 -18.42 16.89
C ASP A 48 1.33 -17.61 17.08
N VAL A 49 1.32 -16.33 16.69
CA VAL A 49 0.10 -15.50 16.65
C VAL A 49 -0.93 -16.06 15.66
N ARG A 50 -0.50 -16.50 14.47
CA ARG A 50 -1.38 -17.15 13.47
C ARG A 50 -1.97 -18.46 13.98
N LYS A 51 -1.18 -19.28 14.69
CA LYS A 51 -1.67 -20.52 15.34
C LYS A 51 -2.68 -20.22 16.45
N ALA A 52 -2.41 -19.22 17.29
CA ALA A 52 -3.31 -18.82 18.37
C ALA A 52 -4.65 -18.30 17.83
N TRP A 53 -4.62 -17.53 16.74
CA TRP A 53 -5.83 -17.04 16.07
C TRP A 53 -6.67 -18.18 15.49
N LYS A 54 -6.03 -19.16 14.82
CA LYS A 54 -6.73 -20.33 14.28
C LYS A 54 -7.41 -21.15 15.38
N LEU A 55 -6.71 -21.40 16.49
CA LEU A 55 -7.27 -22.08 17.67
C LEU A 55 -8.44 -21.33 18.32
N LEU A 56 -8.47 -20.00 18.20
CA LEU A 56 -9.56 -19.17 18.69
C LEU A 56 -10.79 -19.27 17.78
N MET A 57 -10.60 -19.24 16.46
CA MET A 57 -11.69 -19.33 15.48
C MET A 57 -12.34 -20.72 15.47
N ASP A 58 -11.56 -21.78 15.63
CA ASP A 58 -12.07 -23.16 15.71
C ASP A 58 -12.91 -23.44 16.97
N ARG A 59 -12.94 -22.53 17.95
CA ARG A 59 -13.74 -22.62 19.18
C ARG A 59 -15.10 -21.92 19.09
N ILE A 60 -15.41 -21.27 17.98
CA ILE A 60 -16.69 -20.60 17.77
C ILE A 60 -17.68 -21.64 17.21
N PRO A 61 -18.75 -22.01 17.94
CA PRO A 61 -19.76 -22.91 17.41
C PRO A 61 -20.54 -22.22 16.29
N GLU A 62 -20.67 -22.86 15.12
CA GLU A 62 -21.60 -22.41 14.09
C GLU A 62 -23.04 -22.58 14.58
N GLU A 63 -23.76 -21.47 14.76
CA GLU A 63 -25.21 -21.49 14.97
C GLU A 63 -25.90 -21.86 13.65
N SER A 64 -26.42 -23.08 13.58
CA SER A 64 -27.25 -23.55 12.47
C SER A 64 -28.68 -23.02 12.60
N HIS A 65 -28.99 -21.95 11.87
CA HIS A 65 -30.39 -21.55 11.66
C HIS A 65 -31.03 -22.40 10.57
N GLN A 66 -31.68 -23.48 10.98
CA GLN A 66 -32.59 -24.26 10.16
C GLN A 66 -33.99 -23.63 10.26
N THR A 67 -34.44 -22.96 9.20
CA THR A 67 -35.85 -22.60 9.04
C THR A 67 -36.43 -23.41 7.89
N ASP A 68 -37.23 -24.41 8.26
CA ASP A 68 -38.06 -25.19 7.35
C ASP A 68 -39.16 -24.30 6.77
N THR A 69 -39.24 -24.21 5.44
CA THR A 69 -40.50 -23.90 4.77
C THR A 69 -40.55 -24.65 3.44
N GLN A 70 -41.23 -25.80 3.45
CA GLN A 70 -41.67 -26.49 2.25
C GLN A 70 -42.78 -25.69 1.55
N VAL A 71 -42.59 -25.34 0.28
CA VAL A 71 -43.71 -25.20 -0.68
C VAL A 71 -43.29 -25.81 -2.01
N GLN A 72 -44.10 -26.75 -2.46
CA GLN A 72 -43.95 -27.58 -3.67
C GLN A 72 -44.00 -26.76 -4.97
N GLY A 73 -43.24 -27.22 -5.97
CA GLY A 73 -43.14 -26.60 -7.27
C GLY A 73 -44.33 -26.83 -8.21
N ARG A 74 -44.44 -25.94 -9.20
CA ARG A 74 -45.00 -26.26 -10.52
C ARG A 74 -44.44 -25.33 -11.59
N SER A 75 -44.11 -25.91 -12.73
CA SER A 75 -43.41 -25.31 -13.87
C SER A 75 -44.37 -24.91 -15.00
N THR A 76 -44.05 -23.78 -15.64
CA THR A 76 -44.31 -23.33 -17.05
C THR A 76 -45.74 -22.94 -17.51
N PRO A 77 -45.93 -22.20 -18.63
CA PRO A 77 -45.08 -21.18 -19.29
C PRO A 77 -45.83 -19.90 -19.77
N SER A 78 -45.04 -18.90 -20.23
CA SER A 78 -45.30 -17.93 -21.33
C SER A 78 -46.56 -17.04 -21.33
N ARG A 79 -46.34 -15.71 -21.43
CA ARG A 79 -46.79 -14.84 -22.55
C ARG A 79 -46.93 -13.35 -22.13
N ALA A 80 -46.27 -12.47 -22.87
CA ALA A 80 -46.45 -11.01 -22.82
C ALA A 80 -47.82 -10.59 -23.38
N PRO A 81 -48.28 -9.36 -23.08
CA PRO A 81 -48.39 -8.42 -24.19
C PRO A 81 -47.99 -6.97 -23.86
N ARG A 82 -47.50 -6.30 -24.91
CA ARG A 82 -47.31 -4.86 -25.08
C ARG A 82 -48.53 -4.30 -25.83
N LEU A 83 -48.91 -3.04 -25.56
CA LEU A 83 -49.42 -1.97 -26.48
C LEU A 83 -50.18 -0.90 -25.65
N THR A 84 -49.63 0.33 -25.48
CA THR A 84 -49.98 1.63 -26.15
C THR A 84 -51.36 2.21 -25.75
N VAL A 85 -51.65 3.52 -25.58
CA VAL A 85 -51.05 4.82 -25.98
C VAL A 85 -51.84 6.00 -25.32
N ARG A 86 -51.18 7.17 -25.10
CA ARG A 86 -51.65 8.60 -24.99
C ARG A 86 -52.78 8.98 -24.00
N SER A 87 -52.92 10.22 -23.50
CA SER A 87 -52.43 11.58 -23.81
C SER A 87 -52.49 12.44 -22.52
N GLN A 88 -51.49 13.30 -22.22
CA GLN A 88 -51.52 14.78 -22.29
C GLN A 88 -52.85 15.46 -21.84
N ALA A 89 -52.90 16.58 -21.13
CA ALA A 89 -51.94 17.49 -20.50
C ALA A 89 -52.76 18.51 -19.68
N THR A 90 -52.04 19.38 -18.94
CA THR A 90 -52.31 20.78 -18.55
C THR A 90 -52.32 21.09 -17.05
N SER A 91 -51.32 21.90 -16.72
CA SER A 91 -50.89 22.65 -15.53
C SER A 91 -51.67 23.99 -15.37
N PRO A 92 -51.26 24.97 -14.52
CA PRO A 92 -50.78 24.96 -13.12
C PRO A 92 -51.41 26.09 -12.22
N SER A 93 -50.81 26.31 -11.04
CA SER A 93 -50.75 27.54 -10.19
C SER A 93 -51.99 27.88 -9.33
N THR A 94 -51.97 27.81 -7.98
CA THR A 94 -51.28 28.53 -6.88
C THR A 94 -51.98 29.81 -6.36
N HIS A 95 -51.97 29.91 -5.01
CA HIS A 95 -52.06 31.10 -4.13
C HIS A 95 -53.41 31.58 -3.51
N THR A 96 -53.52 31.24 -2.21
CA THR A 96 -53.70 32.11 -1.02
C THR A 96 -55.00 32.83 -0.66
N ASN A 97 -55.37 32.61 0.62
CA ASN A 97 -55.54 33.56 1.74
C ASN A 97 -56.93 33.89 2.32
N SER A 98 -57.02 33.59 3.62
CA SER A 98 -57.55 34.41 4.73
C SER A 98 -59.06 34.60 4.89
N ARG A 99 -59.57 34.42 6.13
CA ARG A 99 -59.89 35.54 7.06
C ARG A 99 -60.50 35.03 8.38
N ALA A 100 -60.16 35.73 9.46
CA ALA A 100 -60.45 35.47 10.87
C ALA A 100 -61.79 36.04 11.38
N SER A 101 -62.20 35.69 12.61
CA SER A 101 -62.75 36.61 13.65
C SER A 101 -62.99 35.92 15.02
N PRO A 102 -63.12 36.70 16.14
CA PRO A 102 -62.75 36.28 17.51
C PRO A 102 -63.87 36.36 18.58
N HIS A 103 -63.68 35.76 19.77
CA HIS A 103 -64.32 36.03 21.09
C HIS A 103 -63.67 35.11 22.15
N SER A 104 -63.62 35.29 23.48
CA SER A 104 -63.61 36.42 24.42
C SER A 104 -63.18 35.87 25.81
N SER A 105 -62.49 36.71 26.60
CA SER A 105 -62.55 36.86 28.08
C SER A 105 -62.27 35.72 29.10
N LYS A 106 -61.21 35.99 29.90
CA LYS A 106 -61.11 36.02 31.39
C LYS A 106 -61.11 34.74 32.25
N ALA A 107 -59.91 34.50 32.82
CA ALA A 107 -59.55 34.42 34.25
C ALA A 107 -60.23 33.40 35.19
N GLY A 108 -59.40 32.56 35.84
CA GLY A 108 -59.62 32.15 37.23
C GLY A 108 -59.16 30.73 37.59
N SER A 109 -58.30 30.67 38.61
CA SER A 109 -58.12 29.57 39.58
C SER A 109 -56.92 28.61 39.41
N LEU A 110 -56.03 28.76 40.38
CA LEU A 110 -54.86 27.98 40.74
C LEU A 110 -55.20 26.52 41.12
N ARG A 111 -54.31 25.59 40.74
CA ARG A 111 -53.88 24.41 41.53
C ARG A 111 -52.57 23.88 40.94
N PRO A 112 -51.52 23.58 41.75
CA PRO A 112 -50.28 23.04 41.23
C PRO A 112 -50.39 21.52 41.08
N SER A 113 -50.02 21.00 39.90
CA SER A 113 -49.73 19.58 39.70
C SER A 113 -48.28 19.47 39.24
N ALA A 114 -47.50 18.63 39.91
CA ALA A 114 -46.07 18.46 39.71
C ALA A 114 -45.78 17.96 38.28
N SER A 115 -45.19 18.83 37.46
CA SER A 115 -44.61 18.44 36.17
C SER A 115 -43.24 17.81 36.43
N MET A 116 -43.13 16.50 36.20
CA MET A 116 -41.84 15.82 36.02
C MET A 116 -41.04 16.60 34.97
N ARG A 117 -39.87 17.10 35.35
CA ARG A 117 -38.89 17.61 34.39
C ARG A 117 -38.37 16.39 33.63
N SER A 118 -38.76 16.24 32.37
CA SER A 118 -38.07 15.36 31.44
C SER A 118 -36.63 15.87 31.32
N LEU A 119 -35.67 15.11 31.84
CA LEU A 119 -34.27 15.31 31.53
C LEU A 119 -34.11 15.02 30.03
N SER A 120 -34.08 16.06 29.20
CA SER A 120 -33.62 15.93 27.83
C SER A 120 -32.14 15.58 27.91
N VAL A 121 -31.81 14.31 27.72
CA VAL A 121 -30.43 13.90 27.48
C VAL A 121 -29.99 14.69 26.24
N PRO A 122 -28.96 15.54 26.33
CA PRO A 122 -28.57 16.33 25.18
C PRO A 122 -28.10 15.36 24.10
N ALA A 123 -28.60 15.52 22.88
CA ALA A 123 -28.10 14.86 21.70
C ALA A 123 -26.68 15.39 21.40
N PHE A 124 -25.73 15.13 22.30
CA PHE A 124 -24.30 15.31 22.07
C PHE A 124 -23.89 14.26 21.05
N SER A 125 -24.14 14.62 19.80
CA SER A 125 -23.39 14.27 18.59
C SER A 125 -22.95 12.80 18.52
N TYR A 126 -23.92 11.90 18.39
CA TYR A 126 -23.67 10.53 17.92
C TYR A 126 -22.76 10.52 16.68
N ALA A 127 -22.90 11.51 15.78
CA ALA A 127 -22.01 11.69 14.63
C ALA A 127 -20.53 11.90 15.01
N LYS A 128 -20.23 12.59 16.12
CA LYS A 128 -18.84 12.79 16.57
C LYS A 128 -18.29 11.56 17.26
N MET A 129 -19.11 10.84 18.03
CA MET A 129 -18.69 9.55 18.60
C MET A 129 -18.52 8.49 17.53
N ILE A 130 -19.40 8.40 16.54
CA ILE A 130 -19.26 7.49 15.40
C ILE A 130 -18.03 7.86 14.57
N CYS A 131 -17.80 9.14 14.28
CA CYS A 131 -16.61 9.56 13.53
C CYS A 131 -15.32 9.30 14.32
N LEU A 132 -15.30 9.56 15.63
CA LEU A 132 -14.17 9.23 16.49
C LEU A 132 -13.95 7.71 16.56
N PHE A 133 -15.02 6.93 16.69
CA PHE A 133 -14.95 5.46 16.73
C PHE A 133 -14.50 4.88 15.39
N LEU A 134 -15.00 5.37 14.26
CA LEU A 134 -14.54 4.98 12.92
C LEU A 134 -13.10 5.41 12.66
N THR A 135 -12.68 6.57 13.18
CA THR A 135 -11.29 7.02 13.07
C THR A 135 -10.37 6.14 13.92
N ILE A 136 -10.78 5.81 15.15
CA ILE A 136 -10.04 4.87 16.00
C ILE A 136 -10.02 3.48 15.36
N PHE A 137 -11.14 3.00 14.83
CA PHE A 137 -11.23 1.70 14.16
C PHE A 137 -10.36 1.66 12.90
N ALA A 138 -10.35 2.72 12.09
CA ALA A 138 -9.47 2.84 10.92
C ALA A 138 -7.98 2.92 11.29
N ASN A 139 -7.63 3.45 12.47
CA ASN A 139 -6.25 3.49 12.96
C ASN A 139 -5.84 2.21 13.72
N VAL A 140 -6.78 1.47 14.31
CA VAL A 140 -6.54 0.21 15.03
C VAL A 140 -6.47 -0.97 14.06
N PHE A 141 -7.29 -0.95 13.00
CA PHE A 141 -7.14 -1.87 11.88
C PHE A 141 -6.09 -1.29 10.93
N GLN A 142 -4.82 -1.49 11.26
CA GLN A 142 -3.74 -1.41 10.27
C GLN A 142 -4.24 -2.06 8.99
N THR A 143 -4.23 -1.26 7.93
CA THR A 143 -4.93 -1.52 6.67
C THR A 143 -4.47 -2.84 6.05
N GLY A 144 -5.24 -3.92 6.25
CA GLY A 144 -5.53 -5.02 5.32
C GLY A 144 -4.43 -5.63 4.44
N TRP A 145 -3.14 -5.44 4.71
CA TRP A 145 -2.04 -5.94 3.85
C TRP A 145 -1.52 -7.27 4.38
N THR A 146 -2.41 -8.24 4.48
CA THR A 146 -2.09 -9.60 4.92
C THR A 146 -2.51 -10.61 3.86
N GLY A 147 -1.83 -11.75 3.84
CA GLY A 147 -2.10 -12.81 2.85
C GLY A 147 -1.98 -12.29 1.42
N VAL A 148 -2.96 -12.59 0.57
CA VAL A 148 -3.01 -12.13 -0.83
C VAL A 148 -3.10 -10.60 -1.01
N ASN A 149 -3.36 -9.87 0.07
CA ASN A 149 -3.41 -8.40 0.08
C ASN A 149 -2.13 -7.74 0.56
N GLU A 150 -1.11 -8.50 0.96
CA GLU A 150 0.22 -7.96 1.27
C GLU A 150 0.76 -7.15 0.09
N ARG A 151 1.49 -6.06 0.39
CA ARG A 151 2.06 -5.15 -0.60
C ARG A 151 3.54 -4.92 -0.32
N SER A 152 4.33 -4.73 -1.38
CA SER A 152 5.74 -4.35 -1.33
C SER A 152 5.99 -3.13 -2.19
N PHE A 153 6.87 -2.24 -1.73
CA PHE A 153 7.40 -1.15 -2.54
C PHE A 153 8.61 -1.65 -3.33
N ILE A 154 8.60 -1.38 -4.64
CA ILE A 154 9.68 -1.72 -5.56
C ILE A 154 10.07 -0.47 -6.33
N ALA A 155 11.37 -0.17 -6.46
CA ALA A 155 11.83 0.95 -7.26
C ALA A 155 12.93 0.54 -8.24
N VAL A 156 12.72 0.80 -9.52
CA VAL A 156 13.79 0.74 -10.53
C VAL A 156 14.63 2.01 -10.39
N LYS A 157 15.90 1.83 -10.02
CA LYS A 157 16.87 2.89 -9.74
C LYS A 157 17.29 3.61 -11.04
N PRO A 158 18.00 4.75 -10.96
CA PRO A 158 18.32 5.55 -12.15
C PRO A 158 19.07 4.78 -13.23
N ASP A 159 20.02 3.92 -12.86
CA ASP A 159 20.74 3.04 -13.77
C ASP A 159 19.82 2.08 -14.53
N GLY A 160 18.83 1.47 -13.86
CA GLY A 160 17.83 0.61 -14.47
C GLY A 160 16.97 1.33 -15.52
N VAL A 161 16.60 2.58 -15.25
CA VAL A 161 15.86 3.42 -16.20
C VAL A 161 16.72 3.82 -17.40
N GLN A 162 17.98 4.23 -17.16
CA GLN A 162 18.91 4.59 -18.23
C GLN A 162 19.25 3.40 -19.13
N ARG A 163 19.36 2.21 -18.55
CA ARG A 163 19.63 0.94 -19.26
C ARG A 163 18.39 0.30 -19.87
N ARG A 164 17.22 0.97 -19.82
CA ARG A 164 15.96 0.51 -20.42
C ARG A 164 15.45 -0.83 -19.87
N LEU A 165 15.72 -1.12 -18.60
CA LEU A 165 15.32 -2.37 -17.94
C LEU A 165 13.92 -2.32 -17.29
N VAL A 166 13.23 -1.19 -17.36
CA VAL A 166 11.90 -1.01 -16.72
C VAL A 166 10.89 -2.07 -17.16
N GLY A 167 10.72 -2.27 -18.48
CA GLY A 167 9.76 -3.24 -19.00
C GLY A 167 10.13 -4.69 -18.65
N GLU A 168 11.42 -5.00 -18.65
CA GLU A 168 11.94 -6.32 -18.29
C GLU A 168 11.69 -6.65 -16.82
N ILE A 169 11.91 -5.68 -15.92
CA ILE A 169 11.63 -5.82 -14.49
C ILE A 169 10.12 -6.00 -14.27
N ILE A 170 9.28 -5.11 -14.81
CA ILE A 170 7.83 -5.20 -14.66
C ILE A 170 7.33 -6.56 -15.15
N GLN A 171 7.80 -7.02 -16.31
CA GLN A 171 7.40 -8.30 -16.89
C GLN A 171 7.67 -9.47 -15.94
N ARG A 172 8.77 -9.46 -15.17
CA ARG A 172 9.07 -10.54 -14.22
C ARG A 172 8.04 -10.61 -13.09
N PHE A 173 7.58 -9.47 -12.59
CA PHE A 173 6.52 -9.39 -11.57
C PHE A 173 5.15 -9.78 -12.14
N GLU A 174 4.79 -9.31 -13.33
CA GLU A 174 3.54 -9.69 -14.01
C GLU A 174 3.49 -11.20 -14.27
N LYS A 175 4.57 -11.78 -14.84
CA LYS A 175 4.64 -13.23 -15.10
C LYS A 175 4.62 -14.07 -13.83
N LYS A 176 5.06 -13.51 -12.70
CA LYS A 176 4.96 -14.19 -11.40
C LYS A 176 3.52 -14.29 -10.89
N GLY A 177 2.63 -13.42 -11.37
CA GLY A 177 1.24 -13.32 -10.92
C GLY A 177 1.02 -12.29 -9.81
N PHE A 178 1.97 -11.37 -9.59
CA PHE A 178 1.74 -10.26 -8.66
C PHE A 178 0.92 -9.16 -9.33
N ARG A 179 0.09 -8.49 -8.53
CA ARG A 179 -0.82 -7.45 -8.99
C ARG A 179 -0.18 -6.07 -8.85
N LEU A 180 -0.05 -5.33 -9.95
CA LEU A 180 0.39 -3.93 -9.91
C LEU A 180 -0.73 -3.05 -9.35
N VAL A 181 -0.45 -2.32 -8.26
CA VAL A 181 -1.43 -1.42 -7.61
C VAL A 181 -1.01 0.05 -7.61
N GLY A 182 0.25 0.36 -7.92
CA GLY A 182 0.71 1.74 -8.09
C GLY A 182 1.99 1.78 -8.94
N MET A 183 2.14 2.79 -9.78
CA MET A 183 3.34 3.00 -10.59
C MET A 183 3.48 4.48 -10.98
N LYS A 184 4.68 5.04 -10.83
CA LYS A 184 5.02 6.38 -11.35
C LYS A 184 6.50 6.52 -11.69
N LEU A 185 6.79 7.29 -12.74
CA LEU A 185 8.14 7.75 -13.08
C LEU A 185 8.35 9.11 -12.41
N VAL A 186 9.35 9.20 -11.53
CA VAL A 186 9.61 10.41 -10.74
C VAL A 186 11.09 10.73 -10.64
N GLN A 187 11.42 12.01 -10.57
CA GLN A 187 12.73 12.48 -10.11
C GLN A 187 12.63 12.71 -8.60
N ALA A 188 13.22 11.82 -7.80
CA ALA A 188 13.13 11.91 -6.35
C ALA A 188 14.01 13.04 -5.80
N SER A 189 13.45 13.88 -4.93
CA SER A 189 14.22 14.89 -4.20
C SER A 189 15.17 14.22 -3.19
N GLU A 190 16.31 14.85 -2.89
CA GLU A 190 17.21 14.35 -1.85
C GLU A 190 16.52 14.22 -0.48
N ASP A 191 15.60 15.13 -0.12
CA ASP A 191 14.91 15.08 1.18
C ASP A 191 14.04 13.82 1.31
N LEU A 192 13.26 13.50 0.26
CA LEU A 192 12.51 12.24 0.18
C LEU A 192 13.42 11.01 0.30
N LEU A 193 14.60 11.04 -0.35
CA LEU A 193 15.55 9.93 -0.32
C LEU A 193 16.26 9.79 1.04
N ARG A 194 16.52 10.90 1.73
CA ARG A 194 17.05 10.89 3.10
C ARG A 194 16.06 10.26 4.08
N GLU A 195 14.78 10.57 3.93
CA GLU A 195 13.70 9.96 4.72
C GLU A 195 13.59 8.46 4.40
N HIS A 196 13.62 8.09 3.11
CA HIS A 196 13.56 6.70 2.67
C HIS A 196 14.73 5.86 3.21
N TYR A 197 15.95 6.41 3.21
CA TYR A 197 17.16 5.74 3.70
C TYR A 197 17.55 6.17 5.12
N TRP A 198 16.60 6.63 5.94
CA TRP A 198 16.87 7.17 7.27
C TRP A 198 17.70 6.22 8.16
N ASP A 199 17.45 4.92 8.06
CA ASP A 199 18.14 3.89 8.84
C ASP A 199 19.63 3.76 8.48
N LEU A 200 20.00 4.24 7.29
CA LEU A 200 21.37 4.22 6.76
C LEU A 200 22.11 5.55 6.95
N ARG A 201 21.50 6.56 7.59
CA ARG A 201 22.04 7.94 7.66
C ARG A 201 23.44 8.05 8.28
N ASP A 202 23.78 7.12 9.17
CA ASP A 202 25.05 7.08 9.89
C ASP A 202 26.12 6.26 9.13
N LYS A 203 25.77 5.67 7.97
CA LYS A 203 26.69 4.88 7.14
C LYS A 203 27.55 5.78 6.25
N PRO A 204 28.84 5.44 6.02
CA PRO A 204 29.76 6.28 5.25
C PRO A 204 29.30 6.50 3.80
N PHE A 205 28.55 5.53 3.24
CA PHE A 205 28.04 5.59 1.87
C PHE A 205 26.73 6.36 1.70
N PHE A 206 26.07 6.79 2.77
CA PHE A 206 24.73 7.39 2.73
C PHE A 206 24.64 8.59 1.79
N LYS A 207 25.60 9.51 1.88
CA LYS A 207 25.64 10.71 1.03
C LYS A 207 25.72 10.35 -0.45
N ARG A 208 26.53 9.35 -0.79
CA ARG A 208 26.69 8.85 -2.16
C ARG A 208 25.43 8.13 -2.63
N LEU A 209 24.76 7.37 -1.76
CA LEU A 209 23.49 6.70 -2.07
C LEU A 209 22.39 7.71 -2.40
N VAL A 210 22.21 8.74 -1.58
CA VAL A 210 21.22 9.81 -1.82
C VAL A 210 21.52 10.56 -3.11
N HIS A 211 22.79 10.92 -3.34
CA HIS A 211 23.21 11.59 -4.58
C HIS A 211 22.96 10.71 -5.81
N TYR A 212 23.30 9.43 -5.73
CA TYR A 212 23.06 8.47 -6.79
C TYR A 212 21.57 8.35 -7.12
N MET A 213 20.73 8.13 -6.11
CA MET A 213 19.29 7.95 -6.31
C MET A 213 18.58 9.22 -6.81
N SER A 214 19.12 10.41 -6.51
CA SER A 214 18.63 11.70 -7.01
C SER A 214 19.26 12.13 -8.35
N SER A 215 20.20 11.37 -8.91
CA SER A 215 20.90 11.73 -10.15
C SER A 215 20.06 11.56 -11.41
N GLY A 216 18.94 10.84 -11.35
CA GLY A 216 18.07 10.58 -12.49
C GLY A 216 16.70 10.03 -12.08
N PRO A 217 15.81 9.81 -13.04
CA PRO A 217 14.47 9.37 -12.75
C PRO A 217 14.45 7.93 -12.27
N ILE A 218 13.53 7.61 -11.37
CA ILE A 218 13.23 6.26 -10.92
C ILE A 218 11.81 5.86 -11.30
N VAL A 219 11.56 4.56 -11.42
CA VAL A 219 10.20 4.03 -11.52
C VAL A 219 9.82 3.44 -10.17
N ALA A 220 9.01 4.16 -9.41
CA ALA A 220 8.44 3.69 -8.14
C ALA A 220 7.19 2.86 -8.43
N MET A 221 7.05 1.71 -7.77
CA MET A 221 5.97 0.77 -7.96
C MET A 221 5.50 0.18 -6.63
N VAL A 222 4.23 -0.25 -6.62
CA VAL A 222 3.66 -1.05 -5.53
C VAL A 222 3.07 -2.32 -6.14
N TRP A 223 3.55 -3.46 -5.65
CA TRP A 223 3.08 -4.78 -6.05
C TRP A 223 2.34 -5.45 -4.90
N GLN A 224 1.25 -6.15 -5.21
CA GLN A 224 0.41 -6.84 -4.25
C GLN A 224 0.37 -8.34 -4.54
N GLY A 225 0.41 -9.16 -3.49
CA GLY A 225 0.18 -10.60 -3.56
C GLY A 225 0.66 -11.33 -2.31
N LEU A 226 0.41 -12.64 -2.25
CA LEU A 226 0.82 -13.47 -1.12
C LEU A 226 2.36 -13.49 -0.96
N ASP A 227 2.83 -13.18 0.24
CA ASP A 227 4.26 -13.08 0.61
C ASP A 227 5.08 -12.20 -0.37
N VAL A 228 4.44 -11.19 -0.98
CA VAL A 228 5.06 -10.39 -2.04
C VAL A 228 6.34 -9.70 -1.58
N VAL A 229 6.48 -9.28 -0.32
CA VAL A 229 7.73 -8.67 0.18
C VAL A 229 8.88 -9.67 0.08
N LYS A 230 8.71 -10.83 0.72
CA LYS A 230 9.70 -11.92 0.75
C LYS A 230 10.01 -12.45 -0.65
N MET A 231 8.98 -12.64 -1.47
CA MET A 231 9.13 -13.16 -2.83
C MET A 231 9.77 -12.14 -3.76
N SER A 232 9.50 -10.85 -3.58
CA SER A 232 10.18 -9.79 -4.32
C SER A 232 11.67 -9.79 -4.02
N ARG A 233 12.07 -9.84 -2.74
CA ARG A 233 13.49 -9.93 -2.35
C ARG A 233 14.19 -11.12 -3.01
N LYS A 234 13.55 -12.30 -3.03
CA LYS A 234 14.08 -13.48 -3.74
C LYS A 234 14.22 -13.27 -5.25
N MET A 235 13.26 -12.60 -5.88
CA MET A 235 13.31 -12.31 -7.33
C MET A 235 14.37 -11.26 -7.67
N LEU A 236 14.60 -10.30 -6.78
CA LEU A 236 15.62 -9.27 -6.94
C LEU A 236 17.03 -9.86 -6.90
N GLY A 237 17.26 -10.82 -6.00
CA GLY A 237 18.60 -11.34 -5.68
C GLY A 237 19.24 -10.59 -4.51
N GLU A 238 20.44 -10.99 -4.12
CA GLU A 238 21.19 -10.37 -3.02
C GLU A 238 21.54 -8.91 -3.30
N THR A 239 21.81 -8.12 -2.26
CA THR A 239 22.13 -6.69 -2.44
C THR A 239 23.41 -6.50 -3.24
N ASN A 240 24.42 -7.34 -2.97
CA ASN A 240 25.61 -7.48 -3.79
C ASN A 240 25.30 -8.35 -5.03
N PRO A 241 25.44 -7.82 -6.27
CA PRO A 241 25.24 -8.62 -7.47
C PRO A 241 26.18 -9.82 -7.58
N ALA A 242 27.37 -9.77 -6.97
CA ALA A 242 28.31 -10.89 -6.97
C ALA A 242 27.73 -12.15 -6.32
N ASP A 243 26.86 -11.99 -5.32
CA ASP A 243 26.19 -13.08 -4.61
C ASP A 243 24.81 -13.40 -5.19
N SER A 244 24.35 -12.62 -6.16
CA SER A 244 23.05 -12.82 -6.79
C SER A 244 23.08 -13.99 -7.78
N LEU A 245 22.20 -14.97 -7.57
CA LEU A 245 22.11 -16.14 -8.45
C LEU A 245 21.58 -15.77 -9.86
N PRO A 246 22.03 -16.47 -10.92
CA PRO A 246 21.43 -16.36 -12.24
C PRO A 246 19.91 -16.59 -12.22
N GLY A 247 19.17 -15.79 -12.97
CA GLY A 247 17.70 -15.75 -12.98
C GLY A 247 17.10 -14.71 -12.02
N THR A 248 17.88 -14.20 -11.05
CA THR A 248 17.49 -13.03 -10.26
C THR A 248 17.73 -11.74 -11.06
N ILE A 249 17.03 -10.66 -10.73
CA ILE A 249 17.17 -9.38 -11.46
C ILE A 249 18.60 -8.87 -11.38
N ARG A 250 19.23 -8.93 -10.21
CA ARG A 250 20.60 -8.47 -10.02
C ARG A 250 21.61 -9.43 -10.63
N GLY A 251 21.41 -10.74 -10.51
CA GLY A 251 22.29 -11.74 -11.12
C GLY A 251 22.31 -11.65 -12.65
N ASP A 252 21.18 -11.31 -13.27
CA ASP A 252 21.09 -11.21 -14.73
C ASP A 252 21.55 -9.85 -15.27
N TYR A 253 21.43 -8.77 -14.48
CA TYR A 253 21.59 -7.41 -15.00
C TYR A 253 22.59 -6.53 -14.27
N CYS A 254 23.22 -6.96 -13.18
CA CYS A 254 24.11 -6.12 -12.39
C CYS A 254 25.49 -6.75 -12.24
N VAL A 255 26.48 -5.91 -11.93
CA VAL A 255 27.87 -6.33 -11.69
C VAL A 255 28.36 -5.76 -10.37
N GLU A 256 28.17 -4.46 -10.15
CA GLU A 256 28.64 -3.76 -8.94
C GLU A 256 27.49 -3.37 -8.00
N MET A 257 27.74 -3.40 -6.69
CA MET A 257 26.77 -3.07 -5.64
C MET A 257 26.21 -1.64 -5.78
N GLY A 258 27.05 -0.66 -6.14
CA GLY A 258 26.65 0.73 -6.33
C GLY A 258 25.73 0.98 -7.54
N ARG A 259 25.54 -0.03 -8.42
CA ARG A 259 24.73 0.00 -9.64
C ARG A 259 23.90 -1.28 -9.76
N ASN A 260 23.17 -1.60 -8.70
CA ASN A 260 22.37 -2.82 -8.58
C ASN A 260 20.90 -2.69 -9.04
N VAL A 261 20.58 -1.69 -9.88
CA VAL A 261 19.34 -1.54 -10.69
C VAL A 261 18.01 -1.38 -9.95
N ILE A 262 17.81 -1.99 -8.79
CA ILE A 262 16.48 -2.15 -8.20
C ILE A 262 16.52 -2.17 -6.66
N HIS A 263 15.52 -1.55 -6.05
CA HIS A 263 15.20 -1.60 -4.63
C HIS A 263 13.91 -2.39 -4.40
N GLY A 264 13.81 -3.06 -3.26
CA GLY A 264 12.57 -3.65 -2.76
C GLY A 264 12.57 -3.71 -1.23
N SER A 265 11.42 -3.48 -0.62
CA SER A 265 11.26 -3.51 0.85
C SER A 265 11.79 -4.81 1.45
N ASP A 266 12.43 -4.73 2.61
CA ASP A 266 13.00 -5.87 3.35
C ASP A 266 11.97 -6.62 4.21
N SER A 267 11.03 -5.87 4.79
CA SER A 267 10.00 -6.35 5.71
C SER A 267 8.64 -5.77 5.34
N VAL A 268 7.57 -6.34 5.91
CA VAL A 268 6.20 -5.84 5.73
C VAL A 268 6.07 -4.44 6.35
N GLU A 269 6.74 -4.22 7.47
CA GLU A 269 6.81 -2.96 8.20
C GLU A 269 7.51 -1.87 7.35
N SER A 270 8.67 -2.19 6.77
CA SER A 270 9.33 -1.28 5.81
C SER A 270 8.46 -1.03 4.59
N ALA A 271 7.80 -2.04 4.03
CA ALA A 271 6.90 -1.85 2.89
C ALA A 271 5.77 -0.86 3.20
N GLN A 272 5.15 -0.94 4.38
CA GLN A 272 4.11 0.01 4.82
C GLN A 272 4.62 1.44 4.90
N ARG A 273 5.79 1.62 5.51
CA ARG A 273 6.45 2.93 5.63
C ARG A 273 6.83 3.48 4.26
N GLU A 274 7.49 2.69 3.43
CA GLU A 274 7.93 3.08 2.09
C GLU A 274 6.75 3.42 1.19
N ILE A 275 5.71 2.58 1.13
CA ILE A 275 4.52 2.86 0.31
C ILE A 275 3.87 4.17 0.75
N SER A 276 3.74 4.40 2.07
CA SER A 276 3.15 5.64 2.61
C SER A 276 4.00 6.88 2.34
N LEU A 277 5.32 6.72 2.26
CA LEU A 277 6.27 7.78 1.93
C LEU A 277 6.22 8.15 0.44
N TRP A 278 6.11 7.13 -0.42
CA TRP A 278 6.21 7.31 -1.87
C TRP A 278 4.87 7.55 -2.57
N PHE A 279 3.75 7.08 -2.02
CA PHE A 279 2.43 7.14 -2.67
C PHE A 279 1.36 7.71 -1.74
N SER A 280 0.51 8.59 -2.28
CA SER A 280 -0.76 8.93 -1.63
C SER A 280 -1.78 7.82 -1.88
N GLN A 281 -2.83 7.76 -1.04
CA GLN A 281 -3.83 6.69 -1.13
C GLN A 281 -4.61 6.71 -2.46
N ASP A 282 -4.80 7.87 -3.08
CA ASP A 282 -5.46 8.01 -4.38
C ASP A 282 -4.59 7.56 -5.58
N GLU A 283 -3.27 7.44 -5.38
CA GLU A 283 -2.37 6.86 -6.38
C GLU A 283 -2.41 5.32 -6.38
N LEU A 284 -2.99 4.69 -5.34
CA LEU A 284 -3.09 3.24 -5.22
C LEU A 284 -4.44 2.73 -5.76
N GLN A 285 -4.37 1.92 -6.81
CA GLN A 285 -5.54 1.40 -7.52
C GLN A 285 -6.03 0.08 -6.91
N CYS A 286 -7.35 0.02 -6.68
CA CYS A 286 -8.06 -1.21 -6.34
C CYS A 286 -8.82 -1.69 -7.58
N TRP A 287 -8.46 -2.86 -8.09
CA TRP A 287 -9.07 -3.43 -9.28
C TRP A 287 -9.22 -4.95 -9.17
N GLU A 288 -10.18 -5.51 -9.89
CA GLU A 288 -10.46 -6.94 -9.92
C GLU A 288 -9.49 -7.65 -10.86
N ASP A 289 -8.69 -8.57 -10.32
CA ASP A 289 -7.78 -9.38 -11.12
C ASP A 289 -8.49 -10.66 -11.58
N SER A 290 -8.89 -10.66 -12.86
CA SER A 290 -9.58 -11.81 -13.47
C SER A 290 -8.76 -13.10 -13.43
N SER A 291 -7.43 -13.02 -13.27
CA SER A 291 -6.55 -14.19 -13.22
C SER A 291 -6.35 -14.74 -11.80
N ALA A 292 -6.81 -14.02 -10.76
CA ALA A 292 -6.56 -14.38 -9.37
C ALA A 292 -6.98 -15.82 -9.01
N HIS A 293 -8.11 -16.29 -9.56
CA HIS A 293 -8.62 -17.65 -9.33
C HIS A 293 -7.78 -18.78 -9.96
N TRP A 294 -6.82 -18.45 -10.82
CA TRP A 294 -5.82 -19.39 -11.34
C TRP A 294 -4.48 -19.33 -10.58
N ILE A 295 -4.28 -18.28 -9.77
CA ILE A 295 -3.02 -18.00 -9.05
C ILE A 295 -3.12 -18.44 -7.58
N TYR A 296 -4.28 -18.23 -6.95
CA TYR A 296 -4.54 -18.51 -5.54
C TYR A 296 -5.66 -19.55 -5.37
N GLU A 297 -5.53 -20.40 -4.34
CA GLU A 297 -6.52 -21.41 -3.93
C GLU A 297 -7.62 -20.83 -3.02
#